data_AF-A0AAV2ITV9-F1
#
_entry.id   AF-A0AAV2ITV9-F1
#
_cell.length_a   1.000
_cell.length_b   1.000
_cell.length_c   1.000
_cell.angle_alpha   90.00
_cell.angle_beta   90.00
_cell.angle_gamma   90.00
#
_symmetry.space_group_name_H-M   'P 1'
#
loop_
_entity.id
_entity.type
_entity.pdbx_description
1 polymer ?
#
loop_
_entity_poly.entity_id
_entity_poly.type
_entity_poly.pdbx_seq_one_letter_code
_entity_poly.pdbx_strand_id
1 'polypeptide(L)'
;DLIAAGSFANIDQNSDGTLEKNEVEHYFRQTYDTNNDNKVTKQEYVAVLTAASTGDNNLVKALSDLFEDLDYNNDGVLDKDDNDKLFDTIDGNKNGHVTQVEFTT
;
A
#
# COMPACT_ATOMS: atom_id res chain seq x y z
N ASP A 1 -11.71 2.39 2.82
CA ASP A 1 -10.46 2.36 3.60
C ASP A 1 -9.30 1.97 2.70
N LEU A 2 -8.29 2.85 2.68
CA LEU A 2 -7.08 2.81 1.83
C LEU A 2 -6.31 1.48 1.94
N ILE A 3 -6.45 0.83 3.09
CA ILE A 3 -5.77 -0.39 3.47
C ILE A 3 -6.52 -1.66 2.98
N ALA A 4 -7.68 -1.49 2.36
CA ALA A 4 -8.51 -2.59 1.85
C ALA A 4 -8.02 -3.21 0.52
N ALA A 5 -7.01 -2.64 -0.13
CA ALA A 5 -6.43 -3.22 -1.35
C ALA A 5 -5.66 -4.52 -1.08
N GLY A 6 -5.11 -4.68 0.13
CA GLY A 6 -4.51 -5.91 0.62
C GLY A 6 -5.26 -6.44 1.84
N SER A 7 -5.58 -7.73 1.88
CA SER A 7 -6.05 -8.35 3.13
C SER A 7 -4.91 -8.30 4.15
N PHE A 8 -5.20 -7.91 5.40
CA PHE A 8 -4.24 -7.95 6.52
C PHE A 8 -3.37 -9.23 6.51
N ALA A 9 -4.02 -10.38 6.33
CA ALA A 9 -3.36 -11.70 6.27
C ALA A 9 -2.42 -11.92 5.07
N ASN A 10 -2.55 -11.14 3.98
CA ASN A 10 -1.62 -11.19 2.86
C ASN A 10 -0.37 -10.35 3.10
N ILE A 11 -0.47 -9.36 4.01
CA ILE A 11 0.60 -8.44 4.36
C ILE A 11 1.41 -9.00 5.53
N ASP A 12 0.73 -9.59 6.53
CA ASP A 12 1.32 -10.29 7.69
C ASP A 12 2.08 -11.55 7.22
N GLN A 13 3.35 -11.39 6.87
CA GLN A 13 4.15 -12.45 6.25
C GLN A 13 4.57 -13.50 7.25
N ASN A 14 4.88 -13.07 8.48
CA ASN A 14 5.32 -13.95 9.54
C ASN A 14 4.14 -14.58 10.30
N SER A 15 2.90 -14.13 10.03
CA SER A 15 1.66 -14.59 10.64
C SER A 15 1.65 -14.43 12.17
N ASP A 16 2.29 -13.36 12.67
CA ASP A 16 2.36 -13.07 14.10
C ASP A 16 1.16 -12.25 14.61
N GLY A 17 0.27 -11.84 13.70
CA GLY A 17 -0.94 -11.09 14.02
C GLY A 17 -0.73 -9.58 14.11
N THR A 18 0.45 -9.10 13.71
CA THR A 18 0.78 -7.68 13.59
C THR A 18 1.42 -7.40 12.23
N LEU A 19 1.36 -6.16 11.76
CA LEU A 19 2.11 -5.71 10.60
C LEU A 19 3.28 -4.85 11.07
N GLU A 20 4.47 -5.22 10.62
CA GLU A 20 5.67 -4.38 10.73
C GLU A 20 5.88 -3.54 9.46
N LYS A 21 6.63 -2.44 9.57
CA LYS A 21 6.91 -1.52 8.45
C LYS A 21 7.46 -2.23 7.21
N ASN A 22 8.40 -3.15 7.42
CA ASN A 22 9.02 -3.95 6.38
C ASN A 22 8.03 -4.90 5.68
N GLU A 23 7.03 -5.41 6.39
CA GLU A 23 6.03 -6.30 5.80
C GLU A 23 5.09 -5.54 4.87
N VAL A 24 4.64 -4.35 5.30
CA VAL A 24 3.86 -3.43 4.48
C VAL A 24 4.66 -3.00 3.24
N GLU A 25 5.89 -2.52 3.44
CA GLU A 25 6.80 -2.10 2.36
C GLU A 25 7.02 -3.25 1.36
N HIS A 26 7.32 -4.45 1.86
CA HIS A 26 7.57 -5.61 1.02
C HIS A 26 6.34 -6.02 0.20
N TYR A 27 5.15 -6.04 0.80
CA TYR A 27 3.92 -6.40 0.10
C TYR A 27 3.62 -5.44 -1.07
N PHE A 28 3.69 -4.13 -0.82
CA PHE A 28 3.46 -3.12 -1.85
C PHE A 28 4.45 -3.26 -3.00
N ARG A 29 5.74 -3.43 -2.67
CA ARG A 29 6.78 -3.59 -3.67
C ARG A 29 6.61 -4.86 -4.51
N GLN A 30 6.43 -6.02 -3.88
CA GLN A 30 6.24 -7.27 -4.61
C GLN A 30 5.04 -7.25 -5.56
N THR A 31 4.01 -6.47 -5.21
CA THR A 31 2.77 -6.41 -5.99
C THR A 31 2.86 -5.41 -7.13
N TYR A 32 3.44 -4.23 -6.89
CA TYR A 32 3.32 -3.08 -7.81
C TYR A 32 4.64 -2.59 -8.41
N ASP A 33 5.80 -2.86 -7.80
CA ASP A 33 7.11 -2.41 -8.31
C ASP A 33 7.59 -3.35 -9.43
N THR A 34 7.11 -3.10 -10.65
CA THR A 34 7.36 -4.00 -11.79
C THR A 34 8.80 -3.94 -12.32
N ASN A 35 9.47 -2.81 -12.12
CA ASN A 35 10.81 -2.57 -12.63
C ASN A 35 11.91 -2.84 -11.58
N ASN A 36 11.53 -3.04 -10.31
CA ASN A 36 12.37 -3.32 -9.15
C ASN A 36 13.34 -2.18 -8.76
N ASP A 37 12.97 -0.93 -8.96
CA ASP A 37 13.77 0.24 -8.58
C ASP A 37 13.52 0.72 -7.14
N ASN A 38 12.67 0.02 -6.40
CA ASN A 38 12.21 0.34 -5.05
C ASN A 38 11.24 1.52 -4.96
N LYS A 39 10.62 1.90 -6.07
CA LYS A 39 9.57 2.91 -6.15
C LYS A 39 8.40 2.33 -6.93
N VAL A 40 7.18 2.69 -6.53
CA VAL A 40 5.99 2.34 -7.31
C VAL A 40 5.47 3.60 -7.95
N THR A 41 5.66 3.72 -9.26
CA THR A 41 5.09 4.85 -10.00
C THR A 41 3.58 4.68 -10.18
N LYS A 42 2.86 5.79 -10.40
CA LYS A 42 1.42 5.75 -10.76
C LYS A 42 1.14 4.84 -11.96
N GLN A 43 2.06 4.83 -12.92
CA GLN A 43 1.93 3.98 -14.11
C GLN A 43 1.99 2.50 -13.74
N GLU A 44 2.92 2.09 -12.89
CA GLU A 44 3.04 0.70 -12.47
C GLU A 44 1.86 0.25 -11.62
N TYR A 45 1.45 1.09 -10.67
CA TYR A 45 0.27 0.86 -9.85
C TYR A 45 -0.99 0.65 -10.68
N VAL A 46 -1.29 1.59 -11.59
CA VAL A 46 -2.46 1.50 -12.47
C VAL A 46 -2.35 0.32 -13.43
N ALA A 47 -1.15 0.02 -13.95
CA ALA A 47 -0.97 -1.09 -14.89
C ALA A 47 -1.27 -2.44 -14.25
N VAL A 48 -0.75 -2.71 -13.05
CA VAL A 48 -1.00 -3.95 -12.30
C VAL A 48 -2.48 -4.12 -12.01
N LEU A 49 -3.14 -3.06 -11.55
CA LEU A 49 -4.55 -3.13 -11.19
C LEU A 49 -5.48 -3.21 -12.40
N THR A 50 -5.14 -2.52 -13.49
CA THR A 50 -5.89 -2.62 -14.76
C THR A 50 -5.80 -4.02 -15.35
N ALA A 51 -4.62 -4.65 -15.25
CA ALA A 51 -4.43 -6.04 -15.65
C ALA A 51 -5.28 -7.00 -14.80
N ALA A 52 -5.45 -6.71 -13.51
CA ALA A 52 -6.29 -7.49 -12.61
C ALA A 52 -7.80 -7.25 -12.76
N SER A 53 -8.23 -6.06 -13.20
CA SER A 53 -9.63 -5.61 -13.16
C SER A 53 -10.38 -5.70 -14.49
N THR A 54 -9.86 -6.41 -15.50
CA THR A 54 -10.44 -6.57 -16.86
C THR A 54 -10.69 -5.27 -17.65
N GLY A 55 -10.09 -4.14 -17.23
CA GLY A 55 -10.13 -2.88 -17.99
C GLY A 55 -11.34 -1.97 -17.72
N ASP A 56 -11.95 -2.02 -16.54
CA ASP A 56 -13.00 -1.07 -16.15
C ASP A 56 -12.43 0.35 -15.89
N ASN A 57 -12.81 1.31 -16.73
CA ASN A 57 -12.33 2.69 -16.64
C ASN A 57 -12.74 3.41 -15.34
N ASN A 58 -13.87 3.05 -14.72
CA ASN A 58 -14.27 3.65 -13.44
C ASN A 58 -13.36 3.17 -12.31
N LEU A 59 -12.92 1.91 -12.37
CA LEU A 59 -11.92 1.39 -11.45
C LEU A 59 -10.58 2.10 -11.65
N VAL A 60 -10.13 2.30 -12.89
CA VAL A 60 -8.87 3.02 -13.18
C VAL A 60 -8.84 4.41 -12.54
N LYS A 61 -9.97 5.14 -12.58
CA LYS A 61 -10.07 6.45 -11.92
C LYS A 61 -9.98 6.32 -10.39
N ALA A 62 -10.78 5.43 -9.79
CA ALA A 62 -10.77 5.24 -8.33
C ALA A 62 -9.39 4.82 -7.81
N LEU A 63 -8.66 4.02 -8.59
CA LEU A 63 -7.30 3.59 -8.27
C LEU A 63 -6.27 4.72 -8.43
N SER A 64 -6.49 5.62 -9.40
CA SER A 64 -5.67 6.83 -9.53
C SER A 64 -5.87 7.78 -8.35
N ASP A 65 -7.11 7.94 -7.90
CA ASP A 65 -7.43 8.75 -6.72
C ASP A 65 -6.80 8.10 -5.46
N LEU A 66 -6.86 6.76 -5.33
CA LEU A 66 -6.21 6.01 -4.25
C LEU A 66 -4.68 6.14 -4.24
N PHE A 67 -4.05 6.19 -5.41
CA PHE A 67 -2.61 6.43 -5.51
C PHE A 67 -2.25 7.80 -4.94
N GLU A 68 -3.02 8.85 -5.29
CA GLU A 68 -2.78 10.21 -4.81
C GLU A 68 -2.96 10.34 -3.29
N ASP A 69 -3.90 9.59 -2.71
CA ASP A 69 -4.08 9.53 -1.25
C ASP A 69 -2.91 8.82 -0.52
N LEU A 70 -2.19 7.94 -1.22
CA LEU A 70 -1.04 7.20 -0.69
C LEU A 70 0.29 7.96 -0.88
N ASP A 71 0.39 8.80 -1.90
CA ASP A 71 1.56 9.64 -2.22
C ASP A 71 1.61 10.87 -1.29
N TYR A 72 2.03 10.64 -0.05
CA TYR A 72 2.02 11.65 1.02
C TYR A 72 2.91 12.84 0.69
N ASN A 73 4.08 12.60 0.08
CA ASN A 73 5.02 13.66 -0.24
C ASN A 73 4.72 14.34 -1.60
N ASN A 74 3.78 13.79 -2.38
CA ASN A 74 3.35 14.26 -3.70
C ASN A 74 4.50 14.31 -4.72
N ASP A 75 5.44 13.38 -4.66
CA ASP A 75 6.57 13.29 -5.59
C ASP A 75 6.28 12.41 -6.82
N GLY A 76 5.09 11.78 -6.87
CA GLY A 76 4.62 10.95 -7.97
C GLY A 76 5.04 9.49 -7.89
N VAL A 77 5.66 9.06 -6.80
CA VAL A 77 5.97 7.66 -6.52
C VAL A 77 5.49 7.27 -5.12
N LEU A 78 5.16 5.99 -4.92
CA LEU A 78 5.04 5.43 -3.58
C LEU A 78 6.35 4.77 -3.24
N ASP A 79 7.01 5.28 -2.21
CA ASP A 79 8.27 4.70 -1.74
C ASP A 79 8.30 4.55 -0.22
N LYS A 80 9.52 4.45 0.34
CA LYS A 80 9.71 4.25 1.77
C LYS A 80 9.12 5.40 2.58
N ASP A 81 9.25 6.63 2.10
CA ASP A 81 8.81 7.81 2.84
C ASP A 81 7.29 7.82 3.01
N ASP A 82 6.55 7.44 1.96
CA ASP A 82 5.08 7.33 2.00
C ASP A 82 4.62 6.16 2.87
N ASN A 83 5.30 5.01 2.79
CA ASN A 83 5.02 3.87 3.65
C ASN A 83 5.25 4.21 5.13
N ASP A 84 6.30 4.96 5.45
CA ASP A 84 6.54 5.42 6.81
C ASP A 84 5.42 6.34 7.31
N LYS A 85 4.90 7.23 6.46
CA LYS A 85 3.76 8.10 6.80
C LYS A 85 2.46 7.33 6.97
N LEU A 86 2.19 6.39 6.09
CA LEU A 86 1.03 5.50 6.18
C LEU A 86 1.09 4.70 7.48
N PHE A 87 2.24 4.08 7.77
CA PHE A 87 2.43 3.29 8.98
C PHE A 87 2.24 4.13 10.23
N ASP A 88 2.89 5.30 10.32
CA ASP A 88 2.76 6.19 11.48
C ASP A 88 1.32 6.70 11.68
N THR A 89 0.50 6.70 10.63
CA THR A 89 -0.92 7.08 10.70
C THR A 89 -1.78 5.96 11.27
N ILE A 90 -1.46 4.70 10.96
CA ILE A 90 -2.23 3.52 11.36
C ILE A 90 -1.76 2.97 12.71
N ASP A 91 -0.46 3.05 13.02
CA ASP A 91 0.14 2.71 14.33
C ASP A 91 -0.23 3.77 15.37
N GLY A 92 -1.51 3.80 15.74
CA GLY A 92 -2.09 4.81 16.61
C GLY A 92 -1.47 4.83 18.01
N ASN A 93 -0.96 3.69 18.47
CA ASN A 93 -0.31 3.58 19.77
C ASN A 93 1.23 3.79 19.71
N LYS A 94 1.81 3.83 18.50
CA LYS A 94 3.23 4.08 18.21
C LYS A 94 4.18 3.05 18.80
N ASN A 95 3.77 1.78 18.83
CA ASN A 95 4.60 0.68 19.33
C ASN A 95 5.44 0.00 18.23
N GLY A 96 5.30 0.43 16.96
CA GLY A 96 5.98 -0.18 15.82
C GLY A 96 5.26 -1.39 15.22
N HIS A 97 4.01 -1.66 15.63
CA HIS A 97 3.20 -2.79 15.19
C HIS A 97 1.76 -2.34 14.91
N VAL A 98 1.25 -2.63 13.72
CA VAL A 98 -0.16 -2.39 13.39
C VAL A 98 -0.95 -3.68 13.60
N THR A 99 -1.86 -3.67 14.57
CA THR A 99 -2.80 -4.78 14.78
C THR A 99 -3.96 -4.72 13.79
N GLN A 100 -4.71 -5.82 13.65
CA GLN A 100 -5.93 -5.83 12.82
C GLN A 100 -6.96 -4.77 13.26
N VAL A 101 -7.00 -4.45 14.55
CA VAL A 101 -7.89 -3.39 15.07
C VAL A 101 -7.43 -2.03 14.55
N GLU A 102 -6.15 -1.71 14.67
CA GLU A 102 -5.56 -0.47 14.14
C GLU A 102 -5.69 -0.38 12.62
N PHE A 103 -5.56 -1.50 11.91
CA PHE A 103 -5.74 -1.59 10.46
C PHE A 103 -7.18 -1.28 9.98
N THR A 104 -8.17 -1.32 10.87
CA THR A 104 -9.59 -1.14 10.50
C THR A 104 -10.25 0.07 11.18
N THR A 105 -9.51 0.80 12.01
CA THR A 105 -10.00 1.96 12.79
C THR A 105 -9.53 3.26 12.15
#